data_AF-A0A3R8T3L7-F1
#
_entry.id   AF-A0A3R8T3L7-F1
#
_cell.length_a   1.000
_cell.length_b   1.000
_cell.length_c   1.000
_cell.angle_alpha   90.00
_cell.angle_beta   90.00
_cell.angle_gamma   90.00
#
_symmetry.space_group_name_H-M   'P 1'
#
loop_
_entity.id
_entity.type
_entity.pdbx_description
1 polymer ?
#
loop_
_entity_poly.entity_id
_entity_poly.type
_entity_poly.pdbx_seq_one_letter_code
_entity_poly.pdbx_strand_id
1 'polypeptide(L)'
;MKPQEVIEHLDDSALVLDRAPVETGALIRIHLWDLPTRVFHWSLVLSVSVAIVTGKLGGEWMELHGKAGLLIVGLVTFRLAWGFLGSRYARFLTFLPTPGVILNYLKGQWQGAGHNPLGALSVLGLLTLLAAQAITGLLGNDSNAFFGPLFSLVDEEVSNKATGWHHQLSNLLLVLIGLHLAAIAFYVVFKRDNLVKPMVTGWKEVPHGNKSAGGARPISLIVSLLAAGLAVYAANGAFIHKEPAPAVEQVPAAVQQAPSW
;
A
#
# COMPACT_ATOMS: atom_id res chain seq x y z
N MET A 1 91.49 -4.71 -22.52
CA MET A 1 90.20 -4.62 -23.23
C MET A 1 89.10 -5.08 -22.27
N LYS A 2 88.19 -4.19 -21.88
CA LYS A 2 86.98 -4.52 -21.10
C LYS A 2 85.82 -4.81 -22.07
N PRO A 3 84.90 -5.71 -21.70
CA PRO A 3 83.50 -5.60 -22.11
C PRO A 3 82.65 -5.14 -20.92
N GLN A 4 81.83 -4.12 -21.16
CA GLN A 4 80.77 -3.65 -20.27
C GLN A 4 79.53 -4.53 -20.45
N GLU A 5 78.97 -5.07 -19.38
CA GLU A 5 77.61 -5.60 -19.39
C GLU A 5 76.63 -4.49 -18.98
N VAL A 6 75.65 -4.31 -19.86
CA VAL A 6 74.58 -3.32 -19.81
C VAL A 6 73.55 -3.80 -18.81
N ILE A 7 73.34 -3.03 -17.74
CA ILE A 7 72.19 -3.21 -16.84
C ILE A 7 70.97 -2.65 -17.56
N GLU A 8 70.10 -3.54 -18.03
CA GLU A 8 68.81 -3.21 -18.62
C GLU A 8 67.88 -2.72 -17.51
N HIS A 9 67.66 -1.41 -17.48
CA HIS A 9 66.74 -0.75 -16.56
C HIS A 9 65.32 -1.01 -17.07
N LEU A 10 64.69 -2.07 -16.59
CA LEU A 10 63.28 -2.34 -16.85
C LEU A 10 62.45 -1.23 -16.20
N ASP A 11 61.73 -0.51 -17.05
CA ASP A 11 60.83 0.59 -16.72
C ASP A 11 59.56 0.03 -16.06
N ASP A 12 59.47 0.12 -14.73
CA ASP A 12 58.28 -0.26 -13.94
C ASP A 12 57.07 0.68 -14.15
N SER A 13 57.17 1.66 -15.07
CA SER A 13 56.13 2.67 -15.29
C SER A 13 54.91 2.17 -16.08
N ALA A 14 54.94 0.96 -16.66
CA ALA A 14 53.89 0.46 -17.55
C ALA A 14 52.78 -0.36 -16.84
N LEU A 15 52.85 -0.58 -15.52
CA LEU A 15 51.87 -1.35 -14.74
C LEU A 15 50.95 -0.51 -13.85
N VAL A 16 50.90 0.80 -14.07
CA VAL A 16 49.81 1.63 -13.54
C VAL A 16 48.61 1.44 -14.46
N LEU A 17 47.86 0.37 -14.23
CA LEU A 17 46.48 0.29 -14.69
C LEU A 17 45.79 1.58 -14.26
N ASP A 18 45.40 2.37 -15.26
CA ASP A 18 44.48 3.50 -15.21
C ASP A 18 43.18 3.06 -14.53
N ARG A 19 43.22 2.96 -13.20
CA ARG A 19 42.02 2.94 -12.38
C ARG A 19 41.59 4.39 -12.33
N ALA A 20 40.75 4.76 -13.30
CA ALA A 20 39.91 5.93 -13.19
C ALA A 20 39.40 6.03 -11.74
N PRO A 21 39.46 7.21 -11.10
CA PRO A 21 38.97 7.36 -9.74
C PRO A 21 37.54 6.83 -9.75
N VAL A 22 37.25 5.84 -8.90
CA VAL A 22 35.86 5.44 -8.65
C VAL A 22 35.20 6.68 -8.08
N GLU A 23 34.49 7.44 -8.93
CA GLU A 23 33.76 8.61 -8.50
C GLU A 23 32.66 8.15 -7.54
N THR A 24 32.99 8.17 -6.25
CA THR A 24 32.13 7.81 -5.12
C THR A 24 30.95 8.76 -4.91
N GLY A 25 30.49 9.44 -5.97
CA GLY A 25 29.39 10.40 -5.96
C GLY A 25 28.53 10.43 -7.22
N ALA A 26 28.82 9.62 -8.26
CA ALA A 26 28.01 9.63 -9.47
C ALA A 26 26.60 9.07 -9.18
N LEU A 27 25.57 9.89 -9.42
CA LEU A 27 24.17 9.47 -9.34
C LEU A 27 23.77 8.77 -10.65
N ILE A 28 23.11 7.64 -10.53
CA ILE A 28 22.50 6.92 -11.64
C ILE A 28 20.99 7.00 -11.57
N ARG A 29 20.36 7.06 -12.74
CA ARG A 29 18.90 6.99 -12.85
C ARG A 29 18.46 5.53 -12.91
N ILE A 30 17.65 5.10 -11.94
CA ILE A 30 17.08 3.75 -11.89
C ILE A 30 15.56 3.78 -12.00
N HIS A 31 15.00 2.72 -12.55
CA HIS A 31 13.56 2.48 -12.49
C HIS A 31 13.23 1.87 -11.13
N LEU A 32 12.69 2.69 -10.22
CA LEU A 32 12.47 2.34 -8.83
C LEU A 32 11.11 1.67 -8.60
N TRP A 33 10.03 2.25 -9.15
CA TRP A 33 8.67 1.77 -8.95
C TRP A 33 8.08 1.26 -10.26
N ASP A 34 7.63 0.01 -10.26
CA ASP A 34 6.92 -0.55 -11.41
C ASP A 34 5.55 0.09 -11.61
N LEU A 35 5.03 0.00 -12.85
CA LEU A 35 3.72 0.57 -13.19
C LEU A 35 2.59 -0.01 -12.31
N PRO A 36 2.48 -1.33 -12.09
CA PRO A 36 1.42 -1.90 -11.26
C PRO A 36 1.42 -1.36 -9.82
N THR A 37 2.59 -1.16 -9.20
CA THR A 37 2.70 -0.58 -7.85
C THR A 37 2.17 0.86 -7.82
N ARG A 38 2.50 1.67 -8.83
CA ARG A 38 2.05 3.07 -8.88
C ARG A 38 0.55 3.19 -9.13
N VAL A 39 0.01 2.39 -10.07
CA VAL A 39 -1.42 2.33 -10.35
C VAL A 39 -2.17 1.91 -9.08
N PHE A 40 -1.74 0.82 -8.43
CA PHE A 40 -2.30 0.41 -7.14
C PHE A 40 -2.29 1.55 -6.12
N HIS A 41 -1.15 2.23 -5.94
CA HIS A 41 -1.00 3.27 -4.92
C HIS A 41 -2.00 4.40 -5.16
N TRP A 42 -2.06 4.96 -6.37
CA TRP A 42 -2.94 6.09 -6.66
C TRP A 42 -4.42 5.69 -6.70
N SER A 43 -4.74 4.48 -7.15
CA SER A 43 -6.09 3.92 -7.03
C SER A 43 -6.49 3.76 -5.56
N LEU A 44 -5.57 3.32 -4.69
CA LEU A 44 -5.84 3.18 -3.26
C LEU A 44 -6.04 4.54 -2.59
N VAL A 45 -5.19 5.54 -2.88
CA VAL A 45 -5.36 6.91 -2.38
C VAL A 45 -6.74 7.44 -2.74
N LEU A 46 -7.14 7.35 -4.02
CA LEU A 46 -8.45 7.80 -4.47
C LEU A 46 -9.59 7.05 -3.76
N SER A 47 -9.52 5.72 -3.70
CA SER A 47 -10.57 4.89 -3.09
C SER A 47 -10.73 5.18 -1.60
N VAL A 48 -9.62 5.34 -0.87
CA VAL A 48 -9.62 5.69 0.56
C VAL A 48 -10.16 7.10 0.77
N SER A 49 -9.80 8.08 -0.07
CA SER A 49 -10.38 9.42 0.00
C SER A 49 -11.90 9.41 -0.22
N VAL A 50 -12.37 8.67 -1.23
CA VAL A 50 -13.82 8.48 -1.47
C VAL A 50 -14.48 7.84 -0.26
N ALA A 51 -13.92 6.74 0.27
CA ALA A 51 -14.48 6.04 1.43
C ALA A 51 -14.56 6.94 2.68
N ILE A 52 -13.53 7.75 2.96
CA ILE A 52 -13.52 8.70 4.09
C ILE A 52 -14.61 9.76 3.92
N VAL A 53 -14.70 10.39 2.76
CA VAL A 53 -15.67 11.47 2.51
C VAL A 53 -17.09 10.93 2.59
N THR A 54 -17.38 9.85 1.87
CA THR A 54 -18.71 9.23 1.84
C THR A 54 -19.12 8.67 3.20
N GLY A 55 -18.20 8.04 3.93
CA GLY A 55 -18.48 7.53 5.28
C GLY A 55 -18.74 8.62 6.31
N LYS A 56 -18.14 9.82 6.15
CA LYS A 56 -18.44 10.99 7.00
C LYS A 56 -19.77 11.66 6.65
N LEU A 57 -20.15 11.64 5.38
CA LEU A 57 -21.43 12.22 4.93
C LEU A 57 -22.61 11.32 5.30
N GLY A 58 -22.45 10.00 5.24
CA GLY A 58 -23.51 9.04 5.53
C GLY A 58 -24.69 9.12 4.54
N GLY A 59 -25.83 8.54 4.91
CA GLY A 59 -27.06 8.59 4.12
C GLY A 59 -26.90 7.99 2.72
N GLU A 60 -27.32 8.73 1.69
CA GLU A 60 -27.26 8.31 0.28
C GLU A 60 -25.83 7.98 -0.21
N TRP A 61 -24.79 8.52 0.46
CA TRP A 61 -23.40 8.28 0.09
C TRP A 61 -22.89 6.90 0.54
N MET A 62 -23.64 6.17 1.38
CA MET A 62 -23.23 4.87 1.91
C MET A 62 -23.12 3.79 0.82
N GLU A 63 -23.90 3.89 -0.27
CA GLU A 63 -23.73 2.98 -1.40
C GLU A 63 -22.35 3.16 -2.06
N LEU A 64 -21.92 4.40 -2.25
CA LEU A 64 -20.61 4.72 -2.80
C LEU A 64 -19.49 4.36 -1.82
N HIS A 65 -19.70 4.54 -0.52
CA HIS A 65 -18.80 4.06 0.53
C HIS A 65 -18.56 2.56 0.42
N GLY A 66 -19.64 1.77 0.32
CA GLY A 66 -19.56 0.31 0.13
C GLY A 66 -18.81 -0.10 -1.14
N LYS A 67 -19.08 0.57 -2.28
CA LYS A 67 -18.36 0.33 -3.55
C LYS A 67 -16.87 0.65 -3.43
N ALA A 68 -16.52 1.77 -2.77
CA ALA A 68 -15.13 2.12 -2.50
C ALA A 68 -14.46 1.08 -1.57
N GLY A 69 -15.17 0.59 -0.56
CA GLY A 69 -14.74 -0.49 0.31
C GLY A 69 -14.41 -1.78 -0.45
N LEU A 70 -15.29 -2.22 -1.36
CA LEU A 70 -15.04 -3.38 -2.22
C LEU A 70 -13.80 -3.19 -3.12
N LEU A 71 -13.64 -2.00 -3.70
CA LEU A 71 -12.43 -1.69 -4.48
C LEU A 71 -11.17 -1.74 -3.62
N ILE A 72 -11.22 -1.23 -2.38
CA ILE A 72 -10.11 -1.31 -1.41
C ILE A 72 -9.77 -2.78 -1.09
N VAL A 73 -10.75 -3.66 -0.91
CA VAL A 73 -10.51 -5.11 -0.72
C VAL A 73 -9.69 -5.68 -1.88
N GLY A 74 -10.09 -5.38 -3.12
CA GLY A 74 -9.37 -5.81 -4.31
C GLY A 74 -7.96 -5.25 -4.38
N LEU A 75 -7.78 -3.95 -4.12
CA LEU A 75 -6.48 -3.28 -4.15
C LEU A 75 -5.54 -3.82 -3.06
N VAL A 76 -6.01 -3.99 -1.83
CA VAL A 76 -5.22 -4.55 -0.72
C VAL A 76 -4.81 -5.98 -1.04
N THR A 77 -5.73 -6.81 -1.52
CA THR A 77 -5.43 -8.20 -1.94
C THR A 77 -4.40 -8.22 -3.07
N PHE A 78 -4.60 -7.39 -4.10
CA PHE A 78 -3.64 -7.22 -5.18
C PHE A 78 -2.26 -6.88 -4.63
N ARG A 79 -2.17 -5.92 -3.70
CA ARG A 79 -0.90 -5.47 -3.14
C ARG A 79 -0.23 -6.55 -2.29
N LEU A 80 -1.00 -7.34 -1.56
CA LEU A 80 -0.48 -8.49 -0.81
C LEU A 80 0.14 -9.50 -1.77
N ALA A 81 -0.58 -9.92 -2.81
CA ALA A 81 -0.06 -10.85 -3.83
C ALA A 81 1.16 -10.28 -4.58
N TRP A 82 1.07 -9.03 -5.05
CA TRP A 82 2.17 -8.32 -5.73
C TRP A 82 3.38 -8.13 -4.82
N GLY A 83 3.17 -8.04 -3.50
CA GLY A 83 4.23 -7.95 -2.50
C GLY A 83 5.02 -9.23 -2.30
N PHE A 84 4.60 -10.35 -2.87
CA PHE A 84 5.42 -11.58 -2.92
C PHE A 84 5.93 -11.85 -4.34
N LEU A 85 5.13 -11.53 -5.36
CA LEU A 85 5.37 -11.95 -6.75
C LEU A 85 5.92 -10.84 -7.68
N GLY A 86 5.83 -9.58 -7.27
CA GLY A 86 6.12 -8.41 -8.10
C GLY A 86 7.61 -8.10 -8.28
N SER A 87 7.90 -6.87 -8.72
CA SER A 87 9.28 -6.41 -8.93
C SER A 87 10.09 -6.34 -7.62
N ARG A 88 11.41 -6.15 -7.73
CA ARG A 88 12.34 -6.10 -6.58
C ARG A 88 11.83 -5.22 -5.44
N TYR A 89 11.51 -3.96 -5.72
CA TYR A 89 11.16 -2.98 -4.68
C TYR A 89 9.70 -3.10 -4.21
N ALA A 90 8.85 -3.82 -4.95
CA ALA A 90 7.49 -4.13 -4.52
C ALA A 90 7.44 -5.24 -3.46
N ARG A 91 8.42 -6.15 -3.47
CA ARG A 91 8.42 -7.35 -2.62
C ARG A 91 8.72 -7.05 -1.15
N PHE A 92 7.87 -7.53 -0.24
CA PHE A 92 7.98 -7.29 1.20
C PHE A 92 9.33 -7.75 1.76
N LEU A 93 9.82 -8.92 1.32
CA LEU A 93 11.11 -9.46 1.74
C LEU A 93 12.32 -8.55 1.43
N THR A 94 12.17 -7.62 0.49
CA THR A 94 13.26 -6.69 0.11
C THR A 94 13.35 -5.50 1.07
N PHE A 95 12.27 -5.17 1.78
CA PHE A 95 12.22 -3.96 2.61
C PHE A 95 11.72 -4.18 4.04
N LEU A 96 11.40 -5.42 4.43
CA LEU A 96 10.98 -5.74 5.80
C LEU A 96 12.14 -5.42 6.77
N PRO A 97 11.98 -4.41 7.64
CA PRO A 97 13.10 -3.90 8.43
C PRO A 97 13.34 -4.79 9.65
N THR A 98 14.60 -5.06 9.97
CA THR A 98 15.00 -5.69 11.24
C THR A 98 15.31 -4.62 12.29
N PRO A 99 15.28 -4.94 13.60
CA PRO A 99 15.57 -3.96 14.65
C PRO A 99 16.91 -3.24 14.46
N GLY A 100 17.96 -3.97 14.06
CA GLY A 100 19.28 -3.38 13.79
C GLY A 100 19.26 -2.39 12.61
N VAL A 101 18.50 -2.69 11.55
CA VAL A 101 18.35 -1.80 10.38
C VAL A 101 17.59 -0.53 10.76
N ILE A 102 16.59 -0.63 11.62
CA ILE A 102 15.86 0.54 12.15
C ILE A 102 16.82 1.43 12.96
N LEU A 103 17.61 0.85 13.86
CA LEU A 103 18.59 1.60 14.65
C LEU A 103 19.63 2.29 13.77
N ASN A 104 20.15 1.62 12.74
CA ASN A 104 21.10 2.21 11.79
C ASN A 104 20.45 3.37 11.02
N TYR A 105 19.18 3.24 10.64
CA TYR A 105 18.44 4.33 10.01
C TYR A 105 18.26 5.54 10.93
N LEU A 106 17.89 5.33 12.20
CA LEU A 106 17.75 6.41 13.18
C LEU A 106 19.09 7.11 13.46
N LYS A 107 20.21 6.40 13.35
CA LYS A 107 21.58 6.96 13.42
C LYS A 107 22.04 7.65 12.13
N GLY A 108 21.22 7.65 11.07
CA GLY A 108 21.59 8.22 9.77
C GLY A 108 22.58 7.38 8.94
N GLN A 109 22.78 6.12 9.31
CA GLN A 109 23.74 5.19 8.69
C GLN A 109 23.10 4.28 7.63
N TRP A 110 21.79 4.40 7.40
CA TRP A 110 21.10 3.57 6.41
C TRP A 110 21.39 4.04 4.99
N GLN A 111 21.78 3.09 4.14
CA GLN A 111 22.01 3.28 2.72
C GLN A 111 21.16 2.29 1.95
N GLY A 112 20.34 2.77 1.01
CA GLY A 112 19.49 1.91 0.19
C GLY A 112 18.52 2.68 -0.68
N ALA A 113 17.93 1.97 -1.64
CA ALA A 113 16.87 2.48 -2.49
C ALA A 113 15.54 1.75 -2.20
N GLY A 114 14.42 2.40 -2.51
CA GLY A 114 13.09 1.90 -2.23
C GLY A 114 12.55 2.42 -0.90
N HIS A 115 11.96 1.56 -0.09
CA HIS A 115 11.47 1.93 1.24
C HIS A 115 12.63 2.00 2.22
N ASN A 116 12.80 3.16 2.87
CA ASN A 116 13.60 3.23 4.08
C ASN A 116 12.88 2.49 5.23
N PRO A 117 13.55 2.17 6.35
CA PRO A 117 12.96 1.37 7.42
C PRO A 117 11.68 1.95 8.04
N LEU A 118 11.59 3.27 8.24
CA LEU A 118 10.34 3.88 8.74
C LEU A 118 9.24 3.88 7.67
N GLY A 119 9.59 4.08 6.41
CA GLY A 119 8.68 3.95 5.28
C GLY A 119 8.14 2.52 5.15
N ALA A 120 8.97 1.52 5.39
CA ALA A 120 8.57 0.12 5.41
C ALA A 120 7.55 -0.17 6.53
N LEU A 121 7.80 0.31 7.75
CA LEU A 121 6.84 0.20 8.85
C LEU A 121 5.51 0.91 8.53
N SER A 122 5.57 2.08 7.89
CA SER A 122 4.38 2.81 7.45
C SER A 122 3.55 1.99 6.45
N VAL A 123 4.18 1.35 5.46
CA VAL A 123 3.48 0.47 4.49
C VAL A 123 2.82 -0.71 5.20
N LEU A 124 3.54 -1.39 6.10
CA LEU A 124 3.00 -2.55 6.82
C LEU A 124 1.83 -2.15 7.72
N GLY A 125 1.95 -1.03 8.45
CA GLY A 125 0.90 -0.51 9.31
C GLY A 125 -0.35 -0.09 8.53
N LEU A 126 -0.19 0.68 7.45
CA LEU A 126 -1.31 1.12 6.61
C LEU A 126 -2.02 -0.06 5.94
N LEU A 127 -1.29 -1.03 5.41
CA LEU A 127 -1.91 -2.22 4.80
C LEU A 127 -2.66 -3.06 5.84
N THR A 128 -2.10 -3.23 7.03
CA THR A 128 -2.74 -4.00 8.11
C THR A 128 -4.02 -3.32 8.58
N LEU A 129 -3.97 -2.01 8.83
CA LEU A 129 -5.14 -1.25 9.25
C LEU A 129 -6.21 -1.17 8.16
N LEU A 130 -5.82 -0.99 6.89
CA LEU A 130 -6.77 -1.01 5.78
C LEU A 130 -7.42 -2.38 5.60
N ALA A 131 -6.67 -3.46 5.76
CA ALA A 131 -7.23 -4.81 5.71
C ALA A 131 -8.25 -5.02 6.85
N ALA A 132 -7.89 -4.63 8.08
CA ALA A 132 -8.80 -4.70 9.21
C ALA A 132 -10.05 -3.82 9.00
N GLN A 133 -9.89 -2.58 8.52
CA GLN A 133 -10.98 -1.66 8.19
C GLN A 133 -11.94 -2.26 7.16
N ALA A 134 -11.39 -2.89 6.12
CA ALA A 134 -12.19 -3.51 5.06
C ALA A 134 -12.96 -4.71 5.61
N ILE A 135 -12.30 -5.60 6.36
CA ILE A 135 -12.95 -6.77 6.97
C ILE A 135 -14.08 -6.36 7.91
N THR A 136 -13.85 -5.39 8.79
CA THR A 136 -14.90 -4.91 9.70
C THR A 136 -16.04 -4.23 8.97
N GLY A 137 -15.76 -3.53 7.86
CA GLY A 137 -16.79 -2.91 7.01
C GLY A 137 -17.63 -3.92 6.24
N LEU A 138 -17.04 -5.05 5.82
CA LEU A 138 -17.77 -6.13 5.14
C LEU A 138 -18.78 -6.84 6.05
N LEU A 139 -18.43 -6.94 7.34
CA LEU A 139 -19.25 -7.60 8.37
C LEU A 139 -20.18 -6.63 9.10
N GLY A 140 -19.89 -5.33 9.05
CA GLY A 140 -20.61 -4.30 9.79
C GLY A 140 -22.02 -4.06 9.25
N ASN A 141 -22.84 -3.48 10.11
CA ASN A 141 -24.14 -2.94 9.77
C ASN A 141 -24.33 -1.55 10.37
N ASP A 142 -25.15 -0.75 9.71
CA ASP A 142 -25.76 0.44 10.25
C ASP A 142 -27.27 0.20 10.22
N SER A 143 -27.81 -0.02 11.41
CA SER A 143 -29.15 -0.53 11.76
C SER A 143 -30.29 -0.27 10.76
N ASN A 144 -30.30 0.85 10.02
CA ASN A 144 -31.28 1.11 8.95
C ASN A 144 -30.70 1.68 7.63
N ALA A 145 -29.40 1.97 7.52
CA ALA A 145 -28.84 2.76 6.41
C ALA A 145 -27.91 1.97 5.47
N PHE A 146 -27.18 0.98 6.00
CA PHE A 146 -26.20 0.24 5.20
C PHE A 146 -25.87 -1.11 5.86
N PHE A 147 -25.85 -2.17 5.06
CA PHE A 147 -25.39 -3.47 5.49
C PHE A 147 -24.18 -3.87 4.67
N GLY A 148 -23.10 -4.25 5.37
CA GLY A 148 -21.94 -4.85 4.75
C GLY A 148 -22.34 -6.11 3.96
N PRO A 149 -21.68 -6.40 2.82
CA PRO A 149 -22.09 -7.52 1.97
C PRO A 149 -22.03 -8.89 2.65
N LEU A 150 -21.21 -9.04 3.70
CA LEU A 150 -21.03 -10.28 4.46
C LEU A 150 -21.73 -10.24 5.82
N PHE A 151 -22.58 -9.25 6.08
CA PHE A 151 -23.35 -9.10 7.31
C PHE A 151 -24.10 -10.39 7.70
N SER A 152 -24.76 -11.04 6.73
CA SER A 152 -25.58 -12.23 6.97
C SER A 152 -24.79 -13.50 7.30
N LEU A 153 -23.45 -13.46 7.23
CA LEU A 153 -22.60 -14.59 7.61
C LEU A 153 -22.28 -14.62 9.12
N VAL A 154 -22.65 -13.58 9.86
CA VAL A 154 -22.34 -13.43 11.29
C VAL A 154 -23.58 -13.01 12.07
N ASP A 155 -23.59 -13.32 13.36
CA ASP A 155 -24.67 -12.87 14.25
C ASP A 155 -24.64 -11.35 14.45
N GLU A 156 -25.79 -10.78 14.80
CA GLU A 156 -25.99 -9.34 14.98
C GLU A 156 -25.00 -8.73 15.98
N GLU A 157 -24.72 -9.43 17.10
CA GLU A 157 -23.75 -8.97 18.10
C GLU A 157 -22.34 -8.80 17.52
N VAL A 158 -21.91 -9.76 16.69
CA VAL A 158 -20.60 -9.73 16.03
C VAL A 158 -20.54 -8.59 15.02
N SER A 159 -21.62 -8.41 14.25
CA SER A 159 -21.72 -7.31 13.30
C SER A 159 -21.68 -5.94 13.98
N ASN A 160 -22.42 -5.76 15.08
CA ASN A 160 -22.42 -4.52 15.85
C ASN A 160 -21.03 -4.19 16.40
N LYS A 161 -20.30 -5.22 16.89
CA LYS A 161 -18.88 -5.06 17.27
C LYS A 161 -18.01 -4.70 16.07
N ALA A 162 -18.21 -5.32 14.91
CA ALA A 162 -17.47 -5.00 13.69
C ALA A 162 -17.68 -3.54 13.28
N THR A 163 -18.91 -3.02 13.32
CA THR A 163 -19.20 -1.59 13.09
C THR A 163 -18.45 -0.71 14.09
N GLY A 164 -18.50 -1.02 15.38
CA GLY A 164 -17.74 -0.28 16.40
C GLY A 164 -16.24 -0.25 16.13
N TRP A 165 -15.65 -1.39 15.76
CA TRP A 165 -14.25 -1.47 15.35
C TRP A 165 -13.96 -0.70 14.07
N HIS A 166 -14.87 -0.71 13.09
CA HIS A 166 -14.74 0.04 11.84
C HIS A 166 -14.60 1.55 12.11
N HIS A 167 -15.36 2.10 13.04
CA HIS A 167 -15.22 3.52 13.43
C HIS A 167 -13.89 3.81 14.14
N GLN A 168 -13.47 2.95 15.07
CA GLN A 168 -12.20 3.13 15.80
C GLN A 168 -10.98 2.99 14.90
N LEU A 169 -10.97 1.97 14.05
CA LEU A 169 -9.93 1.72 13.06
C LEU A 169 -9.84 2.87 12.04
N SER A 170 -10.98 3.45 11.64
CA SER A 170 -11.00 4.64 10.77
C SER A 170 -10.25 5.81 11.39
N ASN A 171 -10.48 6.09 12.68
CA ASN A 171 -9.77 7.17 13.38
C ASN A 171 -8.26 6.90 13.44
N LEU A 172 -7.85 5.67 13.77
CA LEU A 172 -6.45 5.29 13.80
C LEU A 172 -5.81 5.37 12.40
N LEU A 173 -6.54 4.97 11.36
CA LEU A 173 -6.11 5.05 9.98
C LEU A 173 -5.90 6.49 9.54
N LEU A 174 -6.79 7.42 9.91
CA LEU A 174 -6.62 8.86 9.63
C LEU A 174 -5.36 9.42 10.28
N VAL A 175 -5.07 9.04 11.53
CA VAL A 175 -3.82 9.43 12.21
C VAL A 175 -2.60 8.90 11.45
N LEU A 176 -2.62 7.63 11.04
CA LEU A 176 -1.47 7.02 10.35
C LEU A 176 -1.29 7.59 8.94
N ILE A 177 -2.37 7.89 8.22
CA ILE A 177 -2.32 8.61 6.94
C ILE A 177 -1.72 10.01 7.14
N GLY A 178 -2.16 10.74 8.17
CA GLY A 178 -1.60 12.05 8.51
C GLY A 178 -0.11 11.98 8.79
N LEU A 179 0.33 11.02 9.60
CA LEU A 179 1.74 10.78 9.88
C LEU A 179 2.54 10.43 8.62
N HIS A 180 1.97 9.60 7.75
CA HIS A 180 2.58 9.24 6.47
C HIS A 180 2.81 10.46 5.57
N LEU A 181 1.79 11.31 5.40
CA LEU A 181 1.90 12.55 4.61
C LEU A 181 2.88 13.54 5.24
N ALA A 182 2.88 13.68 6.57
CA ALA A 182 3.85 14.51 7.29
C ALA A 182 5.29 14.03 7.07
N ALA A 183 5.53 12.71 7.05
CA ALA A 183 6.84 12.14 6.74
C ALA A 183 7.26 12.46 5.29
N ILE A 184 6.35 12.38 4.32
CA ILE A 184 6.64 12.78 2.93
C ILE A 184 7.02 14.26 2.86
N ALA A 185 6.24 15.13 3.51
CA ALA A 185 6.53 16.56 3.56
C ALA A 185 7.91 16.82 4.20
N PHE A 186 8.22 16.14 5.30
CA PHE A 186 9.54 16.24 5.94
C PHE A 186 10.68 15.85 4.99
N TYR A 187 10.53 14.77 4.24
CA TYR A 187 11.53 14.32 3.27
C TYR A 187 11.73 15.31 2.12
N VAL A 188 10.63 15.87 1.60
CA VAL A 188 10.69 16.86 0.52
C VAL A 188 11.33 18.17 1.00
N VAL A 189 10.96 18.66 2.19
CA VAL A 189 11.40 19.98 2.68
C VAL A 189 12.79 19.93 3.32
N PHE A 190 13.02 19.01 4.25
CA PHE A 190 14.25 18.96 5.06
C PHE A 190 15.31 18.05 4.47
N LYS A 191 14.93 16.90 3.91
CA LYS A 191 15.88 15.98 3.26
C LYS A 191 16.11 16.31 1.78
N ARG A 192 15.33 17.24 1.21
CA ARG A 192 15.35 17.61 -0.20
C ARG A 192 15.31 16.40 -1.14
N ASP A 193 14.65 15.32 -0.70
CA ASP A 193 14.47 14.10 -1.46
C ASP A 193 13.00 13.96 -1.86
N ASN A 194 12.74 14.08 -3.16
CA ASN A 194 11.38 14.04 -3.68
C ASN A 194 10.90 12.59 -3.78
N LEU A 195 10.10 12.16 -2.80
CA LEU A 195 9.52 10.81 -2.76
C LEU A 195 8.30 10.64 -3.69
N VAL A 196 7.65 11.75 -4.07
CA VAL A 196 6.42 11.74 -4.89
C VAL A 196 6.75 11.55 -6.37
N LYS A 197 7.82 12.20 -6.88
CA LYS A 197 8.22 12.12 -8.29
C LYS A 197 8.47 10.67 -8.75
N PRO A 198 9.15 9.80 -7.99
CA PRO A 198 9.26 8.39 -8.33
C PRO A 198 7.90 7.67 -8.33
N MET A 199 6.95 8.02 -7.45
CA MET A 199 5.62 7.39 -7.44
C MET A 199 4.76 7.77 -8.65
N VAL A 200 5.05 8.87 -9.33
CA VAL A 200 4.39 9.26 -10.59
C VAL A 200 5.17 8.72 -11.79
N THR A 201 6.47 9.02 -11.85
CA THR A 201 7.31 8.75 -13.03
C THR A 201 7.97 7.38 -13.03
N GLY A 202 8.11 6.74 -11.87
CA GLY A 202 8.77 5.44 -11.67
C GLY A 202 10.27 5.53 -11.52
N TRP A 203 10.87 6.68 -11.82
CA TRP A 203 12.32 6.85 -11.87
C TRP A 203 12.83 7.61 -10.65
N LYS A 204 14.01 7.21 -10.15
CA LYS A 204 14.73 7.91 -9.08
C LYS A 204 16.23 7.97 -9.41
N GLU A 205 16.87 9.07 -9.04
CA GLU A 205 18.32 9.22 -9.04
C GLU A 205 18.86 8.70 -7.71
N VAL A 206 19.85 7.80 -7.76
CA VAL A 206 20.41 7.12 -6.59
C VAL A 206 21.91 6.94 -6.74
N PRO A 207 22.68 6.81 -5.65
CA PRO A 207 24.10 6.49 -5.74
C PRO A 207 24.37 5.21 -6.54
N HIS A 208 25.50 5.20 -7.25
CA HIS A 208 26.01 4.02 -7.93
C HIS A 208 25.99 2.77 -7.03
N GLY A 209 25.55 1.63 -7.58
CA GLY A 209 25.43 0.35 -6.86
C GLY A 209 23.98 -0.11 -6.59
N ASN A 210 23.01 0.79 -6.70
CA ASN A 210 21.59 0.42 -6.65
C ASN A 210 21.12 -0.16 -7.99
N LYS A 211 20.28 -1.21 -7.93
CA LYS A 211 19.74 -1.88 -9.12
C LYS A 211 18.34 -1.37 -9.43
N SER A 212 17.97 -1.25 -10.71
CA SER A 212 16.57 -1.03 -11.08
C SER A 212 15.67 -2.17 -10.56
N ALA A 213 14.37 -1.88 -10.39
CA ALA A 213 13.36 -2.80 -9.88
C ALA A 213 13.32 -4.15 -10.62
N GLY A 214 13.71 -4.14 -11.91
CA GLY A 214 13.53 -5.26 -12.83
C GLY A 214 12.06 -5.44 -13.20
N GLY A 215 11.80 -5.98 -14.40
CA GLY A 215 10.44 -6.32 -14.80
C GLY A 215 9.92 -7.49 -14.00
N ALA A 216 8.74 -7.37 -13.40
CA ALA A 216 8.01 -8.52 -12.89
C ALA A 216 7.60 -9.42 -14.06
N ARG A 217 7.51 -10.74 -13.81
CA ARG A 217 7.02 -11.68 -14.83
C ARG A 217 5.53 -11.38 -15.12
N PRO A 218 5.07 -11.41 -16.38
CA PRO A 218 3.66 -11.15 -16.70
C PRO A 218 2.68 -12.05 -15.93
N ILE A 219 3.07 -13.31 -15.70
CA ILE A 219 2.28 -14.25 -14.90
C ILE A 219 2.04 -13.78 -13.46
N SER A 220 3.00 -13.06 -12.84
CA SER A 220 2.82 -12.48 -11.51
C SER A 220 1.68 -11.47 -11.48
N LEU A 221 1.50 -10.71 -12.57
CA LEU A 221 0.45 -9.70 -12.68
C LEU A 221 -0.90 -10.38 -12.83
N ILE A 222 -0.99 -11.38 -13.70
CA ILE A 222 -2.21 -12.17 -13.90
C ILE A 222 -2.63 -12.83 -12.58
N VAL A 223 -1.72 -13.50 -11.88
CA VAL A 223 -2.02 -14.15 -10.59
C VAL A 223 -2.49 -13.13 -9.55
N SER A 224 -1.86 -11.96 -9.47
CA SER A 224 -2.26 -10.91 -8.50
C SER A 224 -3.62 -10.30 -8.83
N LEU A 225 -3.94 -10.12 -10.11
CA LEU A 225 -5.25 -9.63 -10.56
C LEU A 225 -6.35 -10.67 -10.35
N LEU A 226 -6.08 -11.95 -10.61
CA LEU A 226 -7.02 -13.04 -10.34
C LEU A 226 -7.29 -13.16 -8.84
N ALA A 227 -6.26 -13.07 -7.99
CA ALA A 227 -6.43 -13.07 -6.54
C ALA A 227 -7.30 -11.89 -6.07
N ALA A 228 -7.05 -10.69 -6.60
CA ALA A 228 -7.87 -9.51 -6.29
C ALA A 228 -9.33 -9.67 -6.77
N GLY A 229 -9.54 -10.17 -7.98
CA GLY A 229 -10.88 -10.41 -8.53
C GLY A 229 -11.66 -11.44 -7.72
N LEU A 230 -11.01 -12.55 -7.34
CA LEU A 230 -11.60 -13.57 -6.48
C LEU A 230 -11.96 -13.01 -5.10
N ALA A 231 -11.09 -12.21 -4.50
CA ALA A 231 -11.36 -11.58 -3.21
C ALA A 231 -12.52 -10.58 -3.29
N VAL A 232 -12.64 -9.79 -4.36
CA VAL A 232 -13.79 -8.89 -4.56
C VAL A 232 -15.07 -9.68 -4.78
N TYR A 233 -15.03 -10.73 -5.59
CA TYR A 233 -16.19 -11.61 -5.80
C TYR A 233 -16.66 -12.23 -4.47
N ALA A 234 -15.73 -12.74 -3.67
CA ALA A 234 -16.01 -13.28 -2.35
C ALA A 234 -16.55 -12.19 -1.41
N ALA A 235 -15.92 -11.02 -1.37
CA ALA A 235 -16.31 -9.91 -0.50
C ALA A 235 -17.66 -9.30 -0.88
N ASN A 236 -18.10 -9.39 -2.13
CA ASN A 236 -19.43 -8.92 -2.53
C ASN A 236 -20.56 -9.84 -2.05
N GLY A 237 -20.26 -11.05 -1.56
CA GLY A 237 -21.28 -11.96 -1.04
C GLY A 237 -22.28 -12.44 -2.09
N ALA A 238 -21.96 -12.34 -3.39
CA ALA A 238 -22.88 -12.68 -4.48
C ALA A 238 -23.32 -14.16 -4.50
N PHE A 239 -22.59 -15.03 -3.80
CA PHE A 239 -22.91 -16.45 -3.61
C PHE A 239 -23.82 -16.71 -2.39
N ILE A 240 -24.08 -15.69 -1.57
CA ILE A 240 -24.95 -15.80 -0.40
C ILE A 240 -26.38 -15.57 -0.87
N HIS A 241 -27.23 -16.57 -0.75
CA HIS A 241 -28.66 -16.40 -0.97
C HIS A 241 -29.19 -15.41 0.08
N LYS A 242 -29.52 -14.19 -0.35
CA LYS A 242 -30.28 -13.26 0.49
C LYS A 242 -31.69 -13.83 0.60
N GLU A 243 -32.05 -14.38 1.76
CA GLU A 243 -33.46 -14.51 2.08
C GLU A 243 -34.09 -13.11 1.91
N PRO A 244 -35.23 -12.99 1.20
CA PRO A 244 -35.87 -11.70 1.05
C PRO A 244 -36.11 -11.13 2.45
N ALA A 245 -35.70 -9.87 2.66
CA ALA A 245 -35.94 -9.18 3.91
C ALA A 245 -37.42 -9.41 4.31
N PRO A 246 -37.71 -9.73 5.60
CA PRO A 246 -39.09 -9.88 6.03
C PRO A 246 -39.83 -8.64 5.58
N ALA A 247 -40.92 -8.84 4.82
CA ALA A 247 -41.70 -7.73 4.29
C ALA A 247 -41.97 -6.78 5.45
N VAL A 248 -41.55 -5.52 5.30
CA VAL A 248 -41.94 -4.47 6.24
C VAL A 248 -43.46 -4.52 6.24
N GLU A 249 -44.04 -5.06 7.32
CA GLU A 249 -45.46 -5.21 7.45
C GLU A 249 -46.00 -3.78 7.42
N GLN A 250 -46.54 -3.37 6.27
CA GLN A 250 -47.17 -2.08 6.14
C GLN A 250 -48.35 -2.14 7.09
N VAL A 251 -48.23 -1.50 8.25
CA VAL A 251 -49.34 -1.34 9.18
C VAL A 251 -50.51 -0.81 8.35
N PRO A 252 -51.62 -1.57 8.25
CA PRO A 252 -52.71 -1.16 7.39
C PRO A 252 -53.17 0.24 7.82
N ALA A 253 -53.42 1.12 6.86
CA ALA A 253 -53.85 2.51 7.06
C ALA A 253 -55.10 2.67 7.95
N ALA A 254 -55.78 1.56 8.28
CA ALA A 254 -56.95 1.51 9.15
C ALA A 254 -56.70 1.85 10.63
N VAL A 255 -55.45 1.89 11.11
CA VAL A 255 -55.15 2.20 12.54
C VAL A 255 -54.91 3.70 12.79
N GLN A 256 -54.80 4.54 11.74
CA GLN A 256 -54.54 5.99 11.89
C GLN A 256 -55.79 6.86 12.11
N GLN A 257 -56.98 6.27 12.24
CA GLN A 257 -58.24 7.01 12.39
C GLN A 257 -59.00 6.72 13.69
N ALA A 258 -58.30 6.48 14.81
CA ALA A 258 -58.94 6.58 16.11
C ALA A 258 -58.90 8.05 16.58
N PRO A 259 -60.04 8.75 16.72
CA PRO A 259 -60.04 10.12 17.24
C PRO A 259 -59.57 10.12 18.69
N SER A 260 -58.63 11.01 19.00
CA SER A 260 -58.25 11.33 20.37
C SER A 260 -59.38 12.13 21.04
N TRP A 261 -60.23 11.44 21.79
CA TRP A 261 -61.01 12.02 22.89
C TRP A 261 -60.69 11.25 24.16
#